data_AF-A0A816HSF1-F1
#
_entry.id   AF-A0A816HSF1-F1
#
_cell.length_a   1.000
_cell.length_b   1.000
_cell.length_c   1.000
_cell.angle_alpha   90.00
_cell.angle_beta   90.00
_cell.angle_gamma   90.00
#
_symmetry.space_group_name_H-M   'P 1'
#
loop_
_entity.id
_entity.type
_entity.pdbx_description
1 polymer ?
#
loop_
_entity_poly.entity_id
_entity_poly.type
_entity_poly.pdbx_seq_one_letter_code
_entity_poly.pdbx_strand_id
1 'polypeptide(L)'
;SKHFKVRERTIRSRRQNPSQKFGDGRYRCLNKEQEDFLLSIFKLLPEYGFTITADVAFKLSNEYFKSIGLSFKPGRKWLMSFVSRHKTEIKWRKQQKLEQIRAKEFTQERRKSWFAL
;
A
#
# COMPACT_ATOMS: atom_id res chain seq x y z
N SER A 1 -17.87 -31.77 8.27
CA SER A 1 -16.77 -30.92 7.74
C SER A 1 -16.45 -31.16 6.25
N LYS A 2 -16.71 -32.37 5.69
CA LYS A 2 -16.45 -32.70 4.27
C LYS A 2 -17.10 -31.80 3.20
N HIS A 3 -18.26 -31.19 3.48
CA HIS A 3 -18.97 -30.36 2.50
C HIS A 3 -18.28 -29.05 2.13
N PHE A 4 -17.52 -28.44 3.04
CA PHE A 4 -16.86 -27.14 2.79
C PHE A 4 -15.36 -27.26 2.51
N LYS A 5 -14.81 -28.49 2.44
CA LYS A 5 -13.36 -28.75 2.36
C LYS A 5 -12.53 -27.95 3.40
N VAL A 6 -13.13 -27.62 4.55
CA VAL A 6 -12.43 -26.91 5.64
C VAL A 6 -11.84 -27.92 6.61
N ARG A 7 -10.53 -27.87 6.82
CA ARG A 7 -9.82 -28.73 7.79
C ARG A 7 -10.43 -28.56 9.18
N GLU A 8 -10.59 -29.67 9.91
CA GLU A 8 -11.18 -29.66 11.26
C GLU A 8 -10.43 -28.75 12.25
N ARG A 9 -9.11 -28.65 12.08
CA ARG A 9 -8.26 -27.72 12.85
C ARG A 9 -8.73 -26.26 12.73
N THR A 10 -9.16 -25.84 11.54
CA THR A 10 -9.66 -24.48 11.30
C THR A 10 -10.99 -24.25 12.02
N ILE A 11 -11.87 -25.26 12.05
CA ILE A 11 -13.15 -25.19 12.75
C ILE A 11 -12.92 -25.11 14.28
N ARG A 12 -12.02 -25.94 14.81
CA ARG A 12 -11.70 -25.99 16.23
C ARG A 12 -11.07 -24.68 16.72
N SER A 13 -10.11 -24.15 15.96
CA SER A 13 -9.50 -22.83 16.22
C SER A 13 -10.55 -21.71 16.22
N ARG A 14 -11.51 -21.73 15.29
CA ARG A 14 -12.57 -20.72 15.20
C ARG A 14 -13.56 -20.78 16.38
N ARG A 15 -13.82 -21.97 16.91
CA ARG A 15 -14.64 -22.14 18.12
C ARG A 15 -13.94 -21.64 19.39
N GLN A 16 -12.62 -21.82 19.46
CA GLN A 16 -11.82 -21.37 20.61
C GLN A 16 -11.62 -19.84 20.61
N ASN A 17 -11.47 -19.23 19.43
CA ASN A 17 -11.26 -17.79 19.29
C ASN A 17 -12.32 -17.14 18.37
N PRO A 18 -13.58 -17.02 18.82
CA PRO A 18 -14.67 -16.50 18.00
C PRO A 18 -14.50 -15.01 17.63
N SER A 19 -13.76 -14.25 18.43
CA SER A 19 -13.43 -12.83 18.19
C SER A 19 -12.29 -12.62 17.19
N GLN A 20 -11.58 -13.69 16.79
CA GLN A 20 -10.44 -13.60 15.87
C GLN A 20 -10.96 -13.31 14.46
N LYS A 21 -11.01 -12.01 14.11
CA LYS A 21 -11.26 -11.54 12.74
C LYS A 21 -10.12 -12.01 11.84
N PHE A 22 -10.31 -13.12 11.14
CA PHE A 22 -9.43 -13.50 10.04
C PHE A 22 -9.58 -12.45 8.93
N GLY A 23 -8.68 -11.47 8.88
CA GLY A 23 -8.72 -10.44 7.85
C GLY A 23 -8.51 -11.05 6.47
N ASP A 24 -9.53 -10.99 5.60
CA ASP A 24 -9.56 -11.30 4.15
C ASP A 24 -8.41 -12.13 3.54
N GLY A 25 -8.02 -13.22 4.22
CA GLY A 25 -7.00 -14.15 3.75
C GLY A 25 -5.57 -13.62 3.61
N ARG A 26 -5.19 -12.43 4.11
CA ARG A 26 -3.80 -11.94 4.04
C ARG A 26 -3.28 -11.46 5.39
N TYR A 27 -2.17 -12.03 5.83
CA TYR A 27 -1.49 -11.64 7.07
C TYR A 27 -1.18 -10.15 7.06
N ARG A 28 -1.78 -9.40 8.00
CA ARG A 28 -1.23 -8.11 8.41
C ARG A 28 0.13 -8.42 9.04
N CYS A 29 1.19 -8.14 8.30
CA CYS A 29 2.56 -8.35 8.77
C CYS A 29 2.98 -7.27 9.78
N LEU A 30 2.20 -6.18 9.86
CA LEU A 30 2.33 -5.09 10.81
C LEU A 30 1.19 -5.16 11.82
N ASN A 31 1.47 -4.82 13.08
CA ASN A 31 0.42 -4.50 14.04
C ASN A 31 -0.22 -3.13 13.70
N LYS A 32 -1.28 -2.75 14.41
CA LYS A 32 -2.03 -1.52 14.08
C LYS A 32 -1.15 -0.26 14.17
N GLU A 33 -0.36 -0.13 15.24
CA GLU A 33 0.51 1.03 15.47
C GLU A 33 1.59 1.17 14.38
N GLN A 34 2.21 0.06 13.98
CA GLN A 34 3.17 0.01 12.88
C GLN A 34 2.51 0.33 11.54
N GLU A 35 1.29 -0.15 11.33
CA GLU A 35 0.51 0.13 10.12
C GLU A 35 0.16 1.63 10.03
N ASP A 36 -0.25 2.23 11.15
CA ASP A 36 -0.60 3.65 11.26
C ASP A 36 0.63 4.55 11.11
N PHE A 37 1.80 4.15 11.61
CA PHE A 37 3.05 4.87 11.41
C PHE A 37 3.52 4.85 9.94
N LEU A 38 3.48 3.68 9.29
CA LEU A 38 3.81 3.61 7.87
C LEU A 38 2.84 4.45 7.02
N LEU A 39 1.57 4.49 7.43
CA LEU A 39 0.56 5.33 6.80
C LEU A 39 0.86 6.82 6.96
N SER A 40 1.33 7.27 8.12
CA SER A 40 1.70 8.68 8.32
C SER A 40 2.86 9.10 7.42
N ILE A 41 3.87 8.24 7.22
CA ILE A 41 4.95 8.48 6.25
C ILE A 41 4.37 8.72 4.85
N PHE A 42 3.42 7.88 4.42
CA PHE A 42 2.76 8.07 3.12
C PHE A 42 1.82 9.28 3.08
N LYS A 43 1.33 9.79 4.20
CA LYS A 43 0.56 11.04 4.20
C LYS A 43 1.46 12.27 4.10
N LEU A 44 2.67 12.21 4.64
CA LEU A 44 3.62 13.31 4.63
C LEU A 44 4.25 13.54 3.24
N LEU A 45 4.53 12.48 2.48
CA LEU A 45 5.20 12.63 1.18
C LEU A 45 4.56 13.66 0.23
N PRO A 46 3.22 13.67 0.02
CA PRO A 46 2.57 14.67 -0.81
C PRO A 46 2.61 16.08 -0.20
N GLU A 47 2.64 16.21 1.13
CA GLU A 47 2.77 17.52 1.81
C GLU A 47 4.12 18.17 1.51
N TYR A 48 5.17 17.35 1.39
CA TYR A 48 6.50 17.79 0.96
C TYR A 48 6.68 17.86 -0.57
N GLY A 49 5.59 17.74 -1.35
CA GLY A 49 5.64 17.83 -2.82
C GLY A 49 6.12 16.56 -3.52
N PHE A 50 6.35 15.45 -2.81
CA PHE A 50 6.73 14.18 -3.41
C PHE A 50 5.51 13.42 -3.95
N THR A 51 5.66 12.86 -5.15
CA THR A 51 4.63 11.99 -5.73
C THR A 51 4.83 10.55 -5.27
N ILE A 52 3.81 9.96 -4.64
CA ILE A 52 3.83 8.56 -4.23
C ILE A 52 3.62 7.68 -5.45
N THR A 53 4.70 7.04 -5.89
CA THR A 53 4.70 6.00 -6.93
C THR A 53 4.80 4.62 -6.30
N ALA A 54 4.50 3.58 -7.08
CA ALA A 54 4.55 2.20 -6.60
C ALA A 54 5.95 1.80 -6.13
N ASP A 55 6.97 2.23 -6.86
CA ASP A 55 8.36 1.89 -6.56
C ASP A 55 8.87 2.62 -5.31
N VAL A 56 8.49 3.90 -5.13
CA VAL A 56 8.83 4.67 -3.93
C VAL A 56 8.18 4.05 -2.70
N ALA A 57 6.87 3.77 -2.76
CA ALA A 57 6.15 3.15 -1.66
C ALA A 57 6.68 1.75 -1.34
N PHE A 58 7.12 1.00 -2.35
CA PHE A 58 7.75 -0.31 -2.17
C PHE A 58 9.11 -0.21 -1.49
N LYS A 59 9.96 0.76 -1.86
CA LYS A 59 11.25 0.99 -1.22
C LYS A 59 11.08 1.40 0.24
N LEU A 60 10.23 2.39 0.50
CA LEU A 60 9.94 2.86 1.87
C LEU A 60 9.36 1.77 2.75
N SER A 61 8.46 0.95 2.22
CA SER A 61 7.93 -0.19 2.98
C SER A 61 9.03 -1.20 3.32
N ASN A 62 9.94 -1.50 2.38
CA ASN A 62 11.06 -2.41 2.67
C ASN A 62 12.03 -1.83 3.70
N GLU A 63 12.35 -0.55 3.62
CA GLU A 63 13.21 0.12 4.59
C GLU A 63 12.57 0.15 5.98
N TYR A 64 11.27 0.46 6.04
CA TYR A 64 10.52 0.43 7.28
C TYR A 64 10.51 -0.97 7.91
N PHE A 65 10.21 -2.01 7.15
CA PHE A 65 10.21 -3.39 7.66
C PHE A 65 11.58 -3.81 8.17
N LYS A 66 12.65 -3.40 7.48
CA LYS A 66 14.02 -3.62 7.95
C LYS A 66 14.30 -2.88 9.25
N SER A 67 13.85 -1.62 9.40
CA SER A 67 14.13 -0.82 10.60
C SER A 67 13.46 -1.38 11.85
N ILE A 68 12.30 -2.01 11.71
CA ILE A 68 11.59 -2.70 12.81
C ILE A 68 11.99 -4.17 12.97
N GLY A 69 13.01 -4.65 12.25
CA GLY A 69 13.56 -6.00 12.41
C GLY A 69 12.66 -7.12 11.87
N LEU A 70 11.71 -6.82 10.99
CA LEU A 70 10.85 -7.86 10.39
C LEU A 70 11.61 -8.64 9.32
N SER A 71 11.57 -9.96 9.43
CA SER A 71 12.13 -10.89 8.43
C SER A 71 11.30 -10.94 7.13
N PHE A 72 10.04 -10.52 7.20
CA PHE A 72 9.14 -10.46 6.05
C PHE A 72 9.50 -9.29 5.13
N LYS A 73 9.69 -9.58 3.84
CA LYS A 73 9.89 -8.54 2.82
C LYS A 73 8.54 -8.17 2.19
N PRO A 74 8.05 -6.93 2.35
CA PRO A 74 6.79 -6.52 1.74
C PRO A 74 6.85 -6.64 0.22
N GLY A 75 6.05 -7.53 -0.35
CA GLY A 75 5.90 -7.71 -1.80
C GLY A 75 4.87 -6.75 -2.41
N ARG A 76 4.85 -6.62 -3.75
CA ARG A 76 3.86 -5.78 -4.47
C ARG A 76 2.41 -6.12 -4.10
N LYS A 77 2.11 -7.41 -3.91
CA LYS A 77 0.78 -7.89 -3.48
C LYS A 77 0.40 -7.42 -2.07
N TRP A 78 1.38 -7.34 -1.17
CA TRP A 78 1.17 -6.82 0.18
C TRP A 78 0.92 -5.31 0.12
N LEU A 79 1.74 -4.57 -0.64
CA LEU A 79 1.61 -3.13 -0.79
C LEU A 79 0.24 -2.74 -1.36
N MET A 80 -0.23 -3.43 -2.41
CA MET A 80 -1.56 -3.22 -2.96
C MET A 80 -2.67 -3.48 -1.94
N SER A 81 -2.49 -4.50 -1.09
CA SER A 81 -3.44 -4.80 -0.01
C SER A 81 -3.42 -3.72 1.08
N PHE A 82 -2.24 -3.21 1.45
CA PHE A 82 -2.09 -2.10 2.38
C PHE A 82 -2.76 -0.82 1.85
N VAL A 83 -2.46 -0.42 0.61
CA VAL A 83 -3.08 0.75 -0.03
C VAL A 83 -4.59 0.58 -0.15
N SER A 84 -5.06 -0.63 -0.47
CA SER A 84 -6.51 -0.90 -0.53
C SER A 84 -7.21 -0.74 0.82
N ARG A 85 -6.55 -1.08 1.94
CA ARG A 85 -7.10 -0.88 3.29
C ARG A 85 -7.16 0.60 3.66
N HIS A 86 -6.20 1.40 3.19
CA HIS A 86 -6.04 2.82 3.50
C HIS A 86 -6.38 3.75 2.33
N LYS A 87 -7.26 3.30 1.42
CA LYS A 87 -7.59 4.00 0.18
C LYS A 87 -8.18 5.41 0.38
N THR A 88 -8.83 5.63 1.51
CA THR A 88 -9.43 6.91 1.90
C THR A 88 -8.37 7.92 2.35
N GLU A 89 -7.22 7.43 2.80
CA GLU A 89 -6.18 8.21 3.46
C GLU A 89 -4.97 8.44 2.54
N ILE A 90 -4.67 7.50 1.64
CA ILE A 90 -3.57 7.60 0.69
C ILE A 90 -4.09 8.04 -0.67
N LYS A 91 -3.76 9.26 -1.09
CA LYS A 91 -3.98 9.73 -2.47
C LYS A 91 -2.94 9.12 -3.42
N TRP A 92 -3.14 7.86 -3.79
CA TRP A 92 -2.27 7.13 -4.71
C TRP A 92 -2.53 7.51 -6.18
N ARG A 93 -1.53 8.01 -6.91
CA ARG A 93 -1.62 8.20 -8.36
C ARG A 93 -1.05 6.97 -9.09
N LYS A 94 -1.86 6.35 -9.96
CA LYS A 94 -1.34 5.30 -10.86
C LYS A 94 -0.28 5.90 -11.79
N GLN A 95 0.91 5.31 -11.79
CA GLN A 95 2.08 5.74 -12.57
C GLN A 95 1.80 5.84 -14.08
N GLN A 96 1.03 4.91 -14.64
CA GLN A 96 0.54 4.99 -16.03
C GLN A 96 -0.29 6.25 -16.32
N LYS A 97 -1.12 6.70 -15.37
CA LYS A 97 -1.92 7.92 -15.53
C LYS A 97 -1.02 9.15 -15.46
N LEU A 98 0.07 9.11 -14.68
CA LEU A 98 1.09 10.16 -14.64
C LEU A 98 1.92 10.22 -15.92
N GLU A 99 2.34 9.09 -16.47
CA GLU A 99 3.04 9.04 -17.76
C GLU A 99 2.15 9.52 -18.90
N GLN A 100 0.86 9.14 -18.91
CA GLN A 100 -0.11 9.65 -19.86
C GLN A 100 -0.38 11.15 -19.69
N ILE A 101 -0.49 11.65 -18.46
CA ILE A 101 -0.65 13.09 -18.19
C ILE A 101 0.62 13.83 -18.62
N ARG A 102 1.81 13.36 -18.25
CA ARG A 102 3.09 13.95 -18.68
C ARG A 102 3.20 13.98 -20.21
N ALA A 103 2.91 12.86 -20.88
CA ALA A 103 2.94 12.80 -22.33
C ALA A 103 1.93 13.75 -22.99
N LYS A 104 0.72 13.91 -22.41
CA LYS A 104 -0.31 14.83 -22.89
C LYS A 104 -0.01 16.29 -22.61
N GLU A 105 0.62 16.60 -21.48
CA GLU A 105 0.89 17.96 -21.00
C GLU A 105 2.22 18.53 -21.51
N PHE A 106 3.13 17.69 -22.01
CA PHE A 106 4.45 18.08 -22.50
C PHE A 106 4.44 18.37 -24.01
N THR A 107 3.44 19.13 -24.48
CA THR A 107 3.37 19.63 -25.86
C THR A 107 4.27 20.85 -26.06
N GLN A 108 4.72 21.06 -27.30
CA GLN A 108 5.66 22.12 -27.66
C GLN A 108 5.09 23.52 -27.38
N GLU A 109 3.78 23.69 -27.48
CA GLU A 109 3.05 24.93 -27.17
C GLU A 109 3.11 25.29 -25.68
N ARG A 110 2.92 24.30 -24.80
CA ARG A 110 3.00 24.50 -23.34
C ARG A 110 4.41 24.83 -22.88
N ARG A 111 5.43 24.28 -23.55
CA ARG A 111 6.85 24.66 -23.30
C ARG A 111 7.10 26.11 -23.67
N LYS A 112 6.62 26.56 -24.83
CA LYS A 112 6.78 27.96 -25.27
C LYS A 112 6.13 28.94 -24.30
N SER A 113 4.97 28.62 -23.73
CA SER A 113 4.30 29.49 -22.75
C SER A 113 5.05 29.62 -21.42
N TRP A 114 5.88 28.63 -21.06
CA TRP A 114 6.67 28.65 -19.81
C TRP A 114 7.94 29.48 -19.92
N PHE A 115 8.49 29.59 -21.14
CA PHE A 115 9.65 30.44 -21.46
C PHE A 115 9.27 31.79 -22.09
N ALA A 116 7.96 32.10 -22.14
CA ALA A 116 7.43 33.39 -22.59
C ALA A 116 7.12 34.36 -21.44
N LEU A 117 7.55 34.03 -20.22
CA LEU A 117 7.70 34.96 -19.09
C LEU A 117 9.08 35.60 -19.17
#